data_AF-X6LIE5-F1
#
_entry.id   AF-X6LIE5-F1
#
_cell.length_a   1.000
_cell.length_b   1.000
_cell.length_c   1.000
_cell.angle_alpha   90.00
_cell.angle_beta   90.00
_cell.angle_gamma   90.00
#
_symmetry.space_group_name_H-M   'P 1'
#
loop_
_entity.id
_entity.type
_entity.pdbx_description
1 polymer ?
#
loop_
_entity_poly.entity_id
_entity_poly.type
_entity_poly.pdbx_seq_one_letter_code
_entity_poly.pdbx_strand_id
1 'polypeptide(L)'
;MKDLTLEELIQQIYCCLSLQYFRKMKQENLTFEIVDINDNIIDSDEAVKQSFMMKEASVKILWRSLKQSIIEKHKIIKNALVVMIGISEYMDNKKCGLSNVKNDVKNFKELFEQELNYEFVYSQSPQMTKEDVQIFMDRLF
;
A
#
# COMPACT_ATOMS: atom_id res chain seq x y z
N MET A 1 27.14 -15.77 33.12
CA MET A 1 26.86 -14.58 32.28
C MET A 1 25.85 -13.73 33.03
N LYS A 2 25.96 -12.40 33.05
CA LYS A 2 24.78 -11.58 33.38
C LYS A 2 23.67 -12.01 32.43
N ASP A 3 22.44 -12.11 32.91
CA ASP A 3 21.30 -12.47 32.08
C ASP A 3 21.18 -11.42 30.96
N LEU A 4 21.71 -11.75 29.78
CA LEU A 4 21.66 -10.86 28.63
C LEU A 4 20.19 -10.69 28.24
N THR A 5 19.69 -9.48 28.42
CA THR A 5 18.34 -9.11 27.99
C THR A 5 18.33 -8.79 26.50
N LEU A 6 17.13 -8.76 25.92
CA LEU A 6 16.92 -8.29 24.55
C LEU A 6 17.41 -6.85 24.37
N GLU A 7 17.16 -5.99 25.35
CA GLU A 7 17.62 -4.59 25.32
C GLU A 7 19.15 -4.51 25.27
N GLU A 8 19.85 -5.26 26.13
CA GLU A 8 21.31 -5.29 26.13
C GLU A 8 21.87 -5.88 24.82
N LEU A 9 21.22 -6.91 24.26
CA LEU A 9 21.60 -7.48 22.97
C LEU A 9 21.46 -6.44 21.84
N ILE A 10 20.35 -5.71 21.80
CA ILE A 10 20.13 -4.62 20.84
C ILE A 10 21.19 -3.52 21.00
N GLN A 11 21.51 -3.14 22.25
CA GLN A 11 22.53 -2.14 22.53
C GLN A 11 23.91 -2.59 22.03
N GLN A 12 24.28 -3.86 22.23
CA GLN A 12 25.52 -4.42 21.71
C GLN A 12 25.55 -4.44 20.19
N ILE A 13 24.45 -4.82 19.54
CA ILE A 13 24.32 -4.74 18.08
C ILE A 13 24.58 -3.32 17.59
N TYR A 14 23.96 -2.32 18.21
CA TYR A 14 24.18 -0.92 17.84
C TYR A 14 25.62 -0.46 18.04
N CYS A 15 26.31 -0.95 19.07
CA CYS A 15 27.74 -0.67 19.27
C CYS A 15 28.64 -1.33 18.21
N CYS A 16 28.22 -2.46 17.63
CA CYS A 16 28.96 -3.16 16.58
C CYS A 16 28.70 -2.62 15.17
N LEU A 17 27.59 -1.91 14.95
CA LEU A 17 27.27 -1.30 13.67
C LEU A 17 28.10 -0.03 13.46
N SER A 18 28.84 0.03 12.36
CA SER A 18 29.54 1.26 11.98
C SER A 18 28.59 2.29 11.37
N LEU A 19 29.01 3.56 11.38
CA LEU A 19 28.22 4.70 10.87
C LEU A 19 27.68 4.50 9.44
N GLN A 20 28.39 3.76 8.59
CA GLN A 20 27.94 3.42 7.22
C GLN A 20 26.65 2.60 7.22
N TYR A 21 26.47 1.67 8.16
CA TYR A 21 25.25 0.86 8.25
C TYR A 21 24.07 1.70 8.69
N PHE A 22 24.25 2.59 9.67
CA PHE A 22 23.21 3.56 10.05
C PHE A 22 22.79 4.48 8.90
N ARG A 23 23.78 4.97 8.11
CA ARG A 23 23.48 5.76 6.91
C ARG A 23 22.68 4.95 5.90
N LYS A 24 23.08 3.70 5.65
CA LYS A 24 22.37 2.79 4.75
C LYS A 24 20.94 2.52 5.24
N MET A 25 20.75 2.22 6.53
CA MET A 25 19.42 2.03 7.12
C MET A 25 18.53 3.26 6.91
N LYS A 26 19.07 4.46 7.12
CA LYS A 26 18.32 5.70 6.91
C LYS A 26 17.99 5.96 5.44
N GLN A 27 18.94 5.71 4.53
CA GLN A 27 18.76 5.94 3.08
C GLN A 27 17.82 4.93 2.44
N GLU A 28 17.93 3.66 2.82
CA GLU A 28 17.16 2.56 2.23
C GLU A 28 15.89 2.24 3.02
N ASN A 29 15.62 2.99 4.08
CA ASN A 29 14.49 2.81 4.99
C ASN A 29 14.44 1.36 5.51
N LEU A 30 15.54 0.91 6.12
CA LEU A 30 15.68 -0.43 6.66
C LEU A 30 15.52 -0.42 8.19
N THR A 31 14.87 -1.45 8.70
CA THR A 31 14.99 -1.89 10.10
C THR A 31 15.73 -3.23 10.13
N PHE A 32 16.03 -3.74 11.32
CA PHE A 32 16.54 -5.09 11.49
C PHE A 32 15.69 -5.92 12.42
N GLU A 33 15.70 -7.23 12.18
CA GLU A 33 15.24 -8.24 13.12
C GLU A 33 16.43 -9.07 13.58
N ILE A 34 16.33 -9.55 14.81
CA ILE A 34 17.30 -10.43 15.41
C ILE A 34 16.75 -11.85 15.29
N VAL A 35 17.53 -12.76 14.73
CA VAL A 35 17.13 -14.17 14.58
C VAL A 35 18.21 -15.11 15.08
N ASP A 36 17.82 -16.30 15.54
CA ASP A 36 18.76 -17.35 15.91
C ASP A 36 19.36 -18.04 14.67
N ILE A 37 20.20 -19.05 14.89
CA ILE A 37 20.84 -19.80 13.79
C ILE A 37 19.84 -20.53 12.89
N ASN A 38 18.66 -20.88 13.42
CA ASN A 38 17.56 -21.55 12.74
C ASN A 38 16.55 -20.56 12.14
N ASP A 39 16.89 -19.26 12.13
CA ASP A 39 16.05 -18.17 11.64
C ASP A 39 14.75 -17.95 12.44
N ASN A 40 14.71 -18.40 13.70
CA ASN A 40 13.63 -18.05 14.63
C ASN A 40 13.85 -16.62 15.16
N ILE A 41 12.77 -15.85 15.25
CA ILE A 41 12.81 -14.46 15.74
C ILE A 41 13.14 -14.43 17.24
N ILE A 42 14.05 -13.52 17.61
CA ILE A 42 14.42 -13.22 18.99
C ILE A 42 13.83 -11.85 19.35
N ASP A 43 12.66 -11.86 19.99
CA ASP A 43 11.87 -10.66 20.34
C ASP A 43 11.52 -10.56 21.83
N SER A 44 12.09 -11.43 22.67
CA SER A 44 11.90 -11.48 24.12
C SER A 44 13.17 -11.91 24.85
N ASP A 45 13.26 -11.60 26.15
CA ASP A 45 14.37 -12.03 27.02
C ASP A 45 14.45 -13.55 27.11
N GLU A 46 13.31 -14.24 27.11
CA GLU A 46 13.24 -15.69 27.06
C GLU A 46 13.85 -16.23 25.77
N ALA A 47 13.52 -15.64 24.62
CA ALA A 47 14.07 -16.04 23.33
C ALA A 47 15.59 -15.84 23.27
N VAL A 48 16.10 -14.75 23.85
CA VAL A 48 17.55 -14.52 24.02
C VAL A 48 18.16 -15.64 24.87
N LYS A 49 17.58 -15.95 26.04
CA LYS A 49 18.10 -17.03 26.88
C LYS A 49 18.13 -18.36 26.12
N GLN A 50 17.08 -18.70 25.37
CA GLN A 50 17.05 -19.94 24.59
C GLN A 50 18.11 -19.97 23.49
N SER A 51 18.30 -18.87 22.75
CA SER A 51 19.28 -18.82 21.67
C SER A 51 20.72 -18.99 22.17
N PHE A 52 21.01 -18.49 23.37
CA PHE A 52 22.34 -18.59 23.99
C PHE A 52 22.59 -19.88 24.77
N MET A 53 21.56 -20.71 25.02
CA MET A 53 21.71 -22.04 25.63
C MET A 53 22.13 -23.11 24.61
N MET A 54 22.10 -22.80 23.32
CA MET A 54 22.59 -23.69 22.26
C MET A 54 24.12 -23.75 22.26
N LYS A 55 24.70 -24.91 21.87
CA LYS A 55 26.17 -25.13 21.85
C LYS A 55 26.93 -24.10 21.01
N GLU A 56 26.30 -23.56 19.97
CA GLU A 56 26.82 -22.47 19.14
C GLU A 56 25.87 -21.27 19.24
N ALA A 57 25.99 -20.53 20.33
CA ALA A 57 25.23 -19.32 20.58
C ALA A 57 25.63 -18.22 19.58
N SER A 58 24.97 -18.22 18.42
CA SER A 58 25.14 -17.21 17.38
C SER A 58 23.79 -16.62 17.01
N VAL A 59 23.82 -15.32 16.71
CA VAL A 59 22.65 -14.52 16.38
C VAL A 59 22.93 -13.86 15.03
N LYS A 60 21.92 -13.83 14.16
CA LYS A 60 21.97 -13.15 12.88
C LYS A 60 21.12 -11.89 12.94
N ILE A 61 21.55 -10.87 12.19
CA ILE A 61 20.79 -9.65 11.95
C ILE A 61 20.20 -9.74 10.55
N LEU A 62 18.88 -9.81 10.46
CA LEU A 62 18.16 -9.77 9.19
C LEU A 62 17.72 -8.34 8.90
N TRP A 63 18.17 -7.77 7.79
CA TRP A 63 17.70 -6.46 7.33
C TRP A 63 16.33 -6.59 6.68
N ARG A 64 15.36 -5.80 7.16
CA ARG A 64 14.04 -5.70 6.54
C ARG A 64 13.83 -4.30 5.99
N SER A 65 13.35 -4.23 4.76
CA SER A 65 12.92 -2.95 4.20
C SER A 65 11.56 -2.58 4.76
N LEU A 66 11.46 -1.36 5.32
CA LEU A 66 10.20 -0.73 5.68
C LEU A 66 9.41 -0.24 4.45
N LYS A 67 9.96 -0.43 3.24
CA LYS A 67 9.32 -0.05 1.96
C LYS A 67 7.96 -0.70 1.73
N GLN A 68 7.60 -1.74 2.47
CA GLN A 68 6.28 -2.35 2.36
C GLN A 68 5.18 -1.59 3.14
N SER A 69 5.49 -0.58 3.98
CA SER A 69 4.47 -0.07 4.91
C SER A 69 4.42 1.44 5.19
N ILE A 70 5.37 2.29 4.75
CA ILE A 70 5.26 3.73 5.08
C ILE A 70 5.63 4.63 3.89
N ILE A 71 4.67 5.51 3.56
CA ILE A 71 4.72 6.70 2.68
C ILE A 71 4.43 6.47 1.18
N GLU A 72 3.33 5.81 0.83
CA GLU A 72 2.40 6.56 -0.02
C GLU A 72 1.81 7.62 0.89
N LYS A 73 2.09 8.91 0.65
CA LYS A 73 1.21 9.95 1.22
C LYS A 73 -0.15 9.69 0.58
N HIS A 74 -1.00 8.87 1.20
CA HIS A 74 -2.38 8.73 0.79
C HIS A 74 -2.98 10.12 0.93
N LYS A 75 -3.13 10.81 -0.21
CA LYS A 75 -3.93 12.02 -0.26
C LYS A 75 -5.34 11.57 0.07
N ILE A 76 -5.79 11.86 1.29
CA ILE A 76 -7.17 11.64 1.68
C ILE A 76 -7.97 12.70 0.90
N ILE A 77 -8.57 12.27 -0.21
CA ILE A 77 -9.52 13.09 -0.95
C ILE A 77 -10.83 13.00 -0.16
N LYS A 78 -11.12 14.05 0.61
CA LYS A 78 -12.42 14.19 1.27
C LYS A 78 -13.39 14.86 0.31
N ASN A 79 -14.61 14.36 0.22
CA ASN A 79 -15.70 14.93 -0.60
C ASN A 79 -15.34 14.97 -2.10
N ALA A 80 -14.81 13.86 -2.63
CA ALA A 80 -14.56 13.76 -4.06
C ALA A 80 -15.88 13.72 -4.84
N LEU A 81 -15.98 14.49 -5.92
CA LEU A 81 -16.99 14.32 -6.95
C LEU A 81 -16.39 13.47 -8.08
N VAL A 82 -17.04 12.35 -8.39
CA VAL A 82 -16.70 11.48 -9.51
C VAL A 82 -17.75 11.68 -10.60
N VAL A 83 -17.31 12.13 -11.77
CA VAL A 83 -18.16 12.30 -12.95
C VAL A 83 -17.80 11.22 -13.97
N MET A 84 -18.74 10.32 -14.27
CA MET A 84 -18.55 9.23 -15.22
C MET A 84 -19.39 9.43 -16.49
N ILE A 85 -18.75 9.37 -17.66
CA ILE A 85 -19.43 9.45 -18.95
C ILE A 85 -19.25 8.12 -19.68
N GLY A 86 -20.32 7.33 -19.76
CA GLY A 86 -20.33 6.01 -20.37
C GLY A 86 -20.93 6.04 -21.78
N ILE A 87 -20.07 6.07 -22.81
CA ILE A 87 -20.51 6.07 -24.22
C ILE A 87 -20.26 4.70 -24.85
N SER A 88 -21.34 4.00 -25.21
CA SER A 88 -21.29 2.68 -25.84
C SER A 88 -21.92 2.63 -27.22
N GLU A 89 -22.71 3.64 -27.59
CA GLU A 89 -23.45 3.70 -28.84
C GLU A 89 -22.94 4.87 -29.69
N TYR A 90 -22.64 4.58 -30.96
CA TYR A 90 -22.05 5.53 -31.90
C TYR A 90 -22.88 5.56 -33.19
N MET A 91 -23.03 6.73 -33.78
CA MET A 91 -23.83 6.94 -35.01
C MET A 91 -23.27 6.19 -36.23
N ASP A 92 -21.99 5.83 -36.21
CA ASP A 92 -21.35 5.11 -37.30
C ASP A 92 -21.53 3.60 -37.09
N ASN A 93 -22.64 3.07 -37.64
CA ASN A 93 -23.12 1.68 -37.49
C ASN A 93 -22.12 0.59 -37.91
N LYS A 94 -20.94 0.97 -38.42
CA LYS A 94 -19.83 0.06 -38.75
C LYS A 94 -19.01 -0.36 -37.52
N LYS A 95 -19.09 0.37 -36.42
CA LYS A 95 -18.39 0.03 -35.16
C LYS A 95 -19.37 -0.63 -34.19
N CYS A 96 -19.07 -1.88 -33.81
CA CYS A 96 -19.76 -2.59 -32.74
C CYS A 96 -19.78 -1.72 -31.48
N GLY A 97 -20.97 -1.43 -30.96
CA GLY A 97 -21.11 -0.74 -29.69
C GLY A 97 -20.36 -1.46 -28.56
N LEU A 98 -19.88 -0.71 -27.58
CA LEU A 98 -19.12 -1.25 -26.46
C LEU A 98 -20.08 -1.86 -25.43
N SER A 99 -20.47 -3.12 -25.61
CA SER A 99 -21.48 -3.82 -24.79
C SER A 99 -21.18 -3.82 -23.29
N ASN A 100 -19.90 -3.74 -22.92
CA ASN A 100 -19.44 -3.88 -21.54
C ASN A 100 -19.56 -2.59 -20.72
N VAL A 101 -19.71 -1.43 -21.37
CA VAL A 101 -19.78 -0.13 -20.68
C VAL A 101 -20.93 -0.09 -19.67
N LYS A 102 -22.07 -0.74 -19.95
CA LYS A 102 -23.19 -0.82 -19.00
C LYS A 102 -22.80 -1.53 -17.69
N ASN A 103 -22.02 -2.62 -17.80
CA ASN A 103 -21.51 -3.34 -16.64
C ASN A 103 -20.44 -2.52 -15.93
N ASP A 104 -19.56 -1.85 -16.67
CA ASP A 104 -18.52 -0.99 -16.10
C ASP A 104 -19.14 0.18 -15.31
N VAL A 105 -20.16 0.86 -15.84
CA VAL A 105 -20.89 1.93 -15.14
C VAL A 105 -21.48 1.42 -13.82
N LYS A 106 -22.06 0.22 -13.81
CA LYS A 106 -22.59 -0.39 -12.59
C LYS A 106 -21.48 -0.66 -11.58
N ASN A 107 -20.39 -1.29 -12.01
CA ASN A 107 -19.27 -1.65 -11.14
C ASN A 107 -18.61 -0.40 -10.53
N PHE A 108 -18.38 0.64 -11.34
CA PHE A 108 -17.78 1.88 -10.86
C PHE A 108 -18.72 2.67 -9.95
N LYS A 109 -20.03 2.63 -10.21
CA LYS A 109 -21.01 3.21 -9.28
C LYS A 109 -20.94 2.54 -7.91
N GLU A 110 -20.95 1.21 -7.86
CA GLU A 110 -20.82 0.45 -6.61
C GLU A 110 -19.51 0.82 -5.88
N LEU A 111 -18.38 0.80 -6.58
CA LEU A 111 -17.07 1.16 -6.01
C LEU A 111 -17.03 2.60 -5.48
N PHE A 112 -17.37 3.59 -6.29
CA PHE A 112 -17.17 5.00 -5.93
C PHE A 112 -18.26 5.54 -4.99
N GLU A 113 -19.53 5.18 -5.22
CA GLU A 113 -20.65 5.69 -4.43
C GLU A 113 -20.84 4.89 -3.13
N GLN A 114 -20.75 3.55 -3.17
CA GLN A 114 -21.07 2.71 -2.01
C GLN A 114 -19.85 2.37 -1.17
N GLU A 115 -18.75 1.92 -1.79
CA GLU A 115 -17.56 1.51 -1.03
C GLU A 115 -16.71 2.71 -0.59
N LEU A 116 -16.51 3.69 -1.48
CA LEU A 116 -15.68 4.86 -1.21
C LEU A 116 -16.46 6.08 -0.70
N ASN A 117 -17.81 6.04 -0.74
CA ASN A 117 -18.70 7.10 -0.27
C ASN A 117 -18.39 8.48 -0.88
N TYR A 118 -18.13 8.50 -2.19
CA TYR A 118 -17.95 9.72 -2.98
C TYR A 118 -19.26 10.17 -3.60
N GLU A 119 -19.37 11.47 -3.90
CA GLU A 119 -20.47 11.96 -4.73
C GLU A 119 -20.24 11.46 -6.16
N PHE A 120 -21.22 10.74 -6.71
CA PHE A 120 -21.08 10.08 -8.01
C PHE A 120 -22.18 10.54 -8.95
N VAL A 121 -21.79 11.09 -10.10
CA VAL A 121 -22.69 11.52 -11.16
C VAL A 121 -22.31 10.80 -12.45
N TYR A 122 -23.29 10.27 -13.17
CA TYR A 122 -23.04 9.58 -14.43
C TYR A 122 -24.03 9.95 -15.53
N SER A 123 -23.57 9.84 -16.78
CA SER A 123 -24.40 10.05 -17.97
C SER A 123 -25.48 8.97 -18.10
N GLN A 124 -26.75 9.36 -18.22
CA GLN A 124 -27.87 8.42 -18.37
C GLN A 124 -27.96 7.81 -19.78
N SER A 125 -27.48 8.53 -20.80
CA SER A 125 -27.53 8.08 -22.19
C SER A 125 -26.24 7.35 -22.57
N PRO A 126 -26.31 6.15 -23.17
CA PRO A 126 -25.15 5.46 -23.75
C PRO A 126 -24.63 6.10 -25.04
N GLN A 127 -25.36 7.08 -25.56
CA GLN A 127 -25.03 7.83 -26.77
C GLN A 127 -25.03 9.32 -26.42
N MET A 128 -23.88 9.98 -26.63
CA MET A 128 -23.73 11.42 -26.42
C MET A 128 -22.85 12.01 -27.53
N THR A 129 -23.30 13.13 -28.09
CA THR A 129 -22.48 13.97 -28.97
C THR A 129 -21.50 14.82 -28.17
N LYS A 130 -20.63 15.55 -28.87
CA LYS A 130 -19.71 16.50 -28.23
C LYS A 130 -20.50 17.60 -27.50
N GLU A 131 -21.56 18.10 -28.13
CA GLU A 131 -22.45 19.11 -27.57
C GLU A 131 -23.17 18.59 -26.32
N ASP A 132 -23.64 17.33 -26.34
CA ASP A 132 -24.29 16.72 -25.18
C ASP A 132 -23.34 16.60 -23.98
N VAL A 133 -22.08 16.21 -24.22
CA VAL A 133 -21.06 16.13 -23.16
C VAL A 133 -20.77 17.52 -22.59
N GLN A 134 -20.68 18.55 -23.45
CA GLN A 134 -20.47 19.92 -22.98
C GLN A 134 -21.62 20.39 -22.09
N ILE A 135 -22.88 20.21 -22.55
CA ILE A 135 -24.07 20.56 -21.77
C ILE A 135 -24.12 19.80 -20.44
N PHE A 136 -23.71 18.53 -20.44
CA PHE A 136 -23.65 17.73 -19.22
C PHE A 136 -22.63 18.29 -18.23
N MET A 137 -21.43 18.66 -18.68
CA MET A 137 -20.38 19.24 -17.84
C MET A 137 -20.76 20.64 -17.33
N ASP A 138 -21.38 21.48 -18.17
CA ASP A 138 -21.85 22.83 -17.81
C ASP A 138 -22.98 22.83 -16.76
N ARG A 139 -23.63 21.68 -16.52
CA ARG A 139 -24.63 21.52 -15.44
C ARG A 139 -24.00 21.15 -14.10
N LEU A 140 -22.74 20.73 -14.09
CA LEU A 140 -22.03 20.24 -12.89
C LEU A 140 -21.10 21.29 -12.28
N PHE A 141 -20.70 22.30 -13.05
CA PHE A 141 -19.79 23.38 -12.66
C PHE A 141 -20.38 24.75 -13.02
#